data_AF-A0A381YVM1-F1
#
_entry.id   AF-A0A381YVM1-F1
#
_cell.length_a   1.000
_cell.length_b   1.000
_cell.length_c   1.000
_cell.angle_alpha   90.00
_cell.angle_beta   90.00
_cell.angle_gamma   90.00
#
_symmetry.space_group_name_H-M   'P 1'
#
loop_
_entity.id
_entity.type
_entity.pdbx_description
1 polymer ?
#
loop_
_entity_poly.entity_id
_entity_poly.type
_entity_poly.pdbx_seq_one_letter_code
_entity_poly.pdbx_strand_id
1 'polypeptide(L)'
;MKPYDTIMYYCPVCHKRNEHVLYHPRGKNEFYHATNIPSKIAVQIVPTSVNCKGCDRPIDICLEDAPVRQYNLLARVDCSNQPAGMDSWYDWGGDTNP
;
A
#
# COMPACT_ATOMS: atom_id res chain seq x y z
N MET A 1 -5.99 -16.45 -24.42
CA MET A 1 -6.71 -16.52 -23.13
C MET A 1 -6.48 -15.20 -22.40
N LYS A 2 -7.51 -14.57 -21.83
CA LYS A 2 -7.31 -13.28 -21.11
C LYS A 2 -6.59 -13.57 -19.78
N PRO A 3 -5.46 -12.91 -19.47
CA PRO A 3 -4.77 -13.09 -18.20
C PRO A 3 -5.64 -12.64 -17.02
N TYR A 4 -5.57 -13.37 -15.91
CA TYR A 4 -6.36 -13.11 -14.71
C TYR A 4 -5.63 -13.57 -13.45
N ASP A 5 -6.06 -13.05 -12.31
CA ASP A 5 -5.76 -13.56 -10.96
C ASP A 5 -7.09 -13.85 -10.24
N THR A 6 -7.03 -14.55 -9.09
CA THR A 6 -8.21 -14.94 -8.32
C THR A 6 -8.18 -14.33 -6.93
N ILE A 7 -9.26 -13.65 -6.54
CA ILE A 7 -9.46 -13.12 -5.20
C ILE A 7 -10.34 -14.09 -4.41
N MET A 8 -9.83 -14.57 -3.28
CA MET A 8 -10.55 -15.41 -2.32
C MET A 8 -11.09 -14.54 -1.19
N TYR A 9 -12.36 -14.74 -0.85
CA TYR A 9 -13.02 -14.04 0.24
C TYR A 9 -14.10 -14.92 0.88
N TYR A 10 -14.57 -14.53 2.05
CA TYR A 10 -15.64 -15.23 2.75
C TYR A 10 -16.93 -14.41 2.66
N CYS A 11 -18.04 -15.10 2.44
CA CYS A 11 -19.34 -14.44 2.47
C CYS A 11 -19.60 -13.87 3.87
N PRO A 12 -20.00 -12.59 4.00
CA PRO A 12 -20.26 -11.98 5.30
C PRO A 12 -21.49 -12.59 6.00
N VAL A 13 -22.37 -13.28 5.26
CA VAL A 13 -23.61 -13.87 5.79
C VAL A 13 -23.45 -15.34 6.17
N CYS A 14 -22.92 -16.18 5.27
CA CYS A 14 -22.86 -17.63 5.48
C CYS A 14 -21.45 -18.16 5.75
N HIS A 15 -20.44 -17.29 5.76
CA HIS A 15 -19.03 -17.63 6.01
C HIS A 15 -18.44 -18.70 5.08
N LYS A 16 -19.12 -19.06 3.99
CA LYS A 16 -18.54 -19.93 2.96
C LYS A 16 -17.53 -19.16 2.11
N ARG A 17 -16.47 -19.85 1.72
CA ARG A 17 -15.44 -19.34 0.81
C ARG A 17 -16.03 -19.09 -0.58
N ASN A 18 -15.70 -17.95 -1.14
CA ASN A 18 -16.03 -17.52 -2.48
C ASN A 18 -14.75 -17.09 -3.21
N GLU A 19 -14.84 -17.05 -4.54
CA GLU A 19 -13.72 -16.72 -5.42
C GLU A 19 -14.23 -15.79 -6.52
N HIS A 20 -13.47 -14.76 -6.80
CA HIS A 20 -13.74 -13.80 -7.86
C HIS A 20 -12.55 -13.73 -8.82
N VAL A 21 -12.80 -13.94 -10.11
CA VAL A 21 -11.79 -13.87 -11.15
C VAL A 21 -11.61 -12.41 -11.57
N LEU A 22 -10.41 -11.89 -11.39
CA LEU A 22 -10.03 -10.54 -11.76
C LEU A 22 -9.22 -10.57 -13.05
N TYR A 23 -9.81 -10.10 -14.15
CA TYR A 23 -9.11 -9.98 -15.43
C TYR A 23 -8.30 -8.68 -15.50
N HIS A 24 -6.99 -8.78 -15.73
CA HIS A 24 -6.12 -7.62 -15.93
C HIS A 24 -4.87 -7.97 -16.75
N PRO A 25 -4.22 -7.00 -17.43
CA PRO A 25 -3.10 -7.26 -18.34
C PRO A 25 -1.88 -7.94 -17.70
N ARG A 26 -1.77 -7.89 -16.37
CA ARG A 26 -0.66 -8.45 -15.59
C ARG A 26 -1.02 -9.74 -14.86
N GLY A 27 -2.18 -10.34 -15.16
CA GLY A 27 -2.64 -11.55 -14.47
C GLY A 27 -1.69 -12.72 -14.69
N LYS A 28 -1.41 -13.45 -13.62
CA LYS A 28 -0.45 -14.57 -13.56
C LYS A 28 -1.07 -15.86 -13.06
N ASN A 29 -2.40 -15.90 -12.91
CA ASN A 29 -3.15 -16.99 -12.32
C ASN A 29 -2.78 -17.20 -10.83
N GLU A 30 -2.51 -16.09 -10.14
CA GLU A 30 -2.19 -16.07 -8.70
C GLU A 30 -3.46 -15.99 -7.86
N PHE A 31 -3.35 -16.41 -6.59
CA PHE A 31 -4.44 -16.37 -5.62
C PHE A 31 -4.13 -15.36 -4.52
N TYR A 32 -5.07 -14.45 -4.29
CA TYR A 32 -4.98 -13.41 -3.27
C TYR A 32 -6.12 -13.53 -2.28
N HIS A 33 -5.84 -13.37 -0.99
CA HIS A 33 -6.90 -13.23 0.00
C HIS A 33 -7.37 -11.77 0.05
N ALA A 34 -8.68 -11.53 0.18
CA ALA A 34 -9.25 -10.18 0.13
C ALA A 34 -8.66 -9.20 1.15
N THR A 35 -8.18 -9.70 2.29
CA THR A 35 -7.55 -8.88 3.34
C THR A 35 -6.05 -8.61 3.11
N ASN A 36 -5.43 -9.24 2.11
CA ASN A 36 -4.00 -9.11 1.83
C ASN A 36 -3.74 -9.03 0.32
N ILE A 37 -4.51 -8.17 -0.36
CA ILE A 37 -4.33 -7.90 -1.79
C ILE A 37 -3.24 -6.82 -1.95
N PRO A 38 -2.18 -7.06 -2.75
CA PRO A 38 -1.21 -6.02 -3.07
C PRO A 38 -1.87 -4.82 -3.76
N SER A 39 -1.42 -3.60 -3.48
CA SER A 39 -1.97 -2.37 -4.06
C SER A 39 -2.03 -2.40 -5.59
N LYS A 40 -1.00 -2.94 -6.25
CA LYS A 40 -0.94 -3.11 -7.72
C LYS A 40 -2.08 -3.97 -8.31
N ILE A 41 -2.65 -4.87 -7.51
CA ILE A 41 -3.79 -5.72 -7.87
C ILE A 41 -5.09 -5.04 -7.46
N ALA A 42 -5.13 -4.45 -6.26
CA ALA A 42 -6.29 -3.75 -5.72
C ALA A 42 -6.83 -2.71 -6.72
N VAL A 43 -5.96 -1.87 -7.30
CA VAL A 43 -6.35 -0.82 -8.27
C VAL A 43 -6.96 -1.34 -9.59
N GLN A 44 -6.92 -2.65 -9.83
CA GLN A 44 -7.56 -3.25 -11.01
C GLN A 44 -9.00 -3.73 -10.72
N ILE A 45 -9.44 -3.72 -9.46
CA ILE A 45 -10.77 -4.17 -9.05
C ILE A 45 -11.82 -3.15 -9.50
N VAL A 46 -12.72 -3.59 -10.37
CA VAL A 46 -13.88 -2.82 -10.81
C VAL A 46 -15.09 -3.26 -9.99
N PRO A 47 -15.95 -2.34 -9.51
CA PRO A 47 -17.17 -2.68 -8.79
C PRO A 47 -18.03 -3.68 -9.56
N THR A 48 -18.43 -4.77 -8.91
CA THR A 48 -19.25 -5.82 -9.52
C THR A 48 -20.08 -6.55 -8.47
N SER A 49 -21.22 -7.08 -8.88
CA SER A 49 -22.10 -7.86 -8.00
C SER A 49 -22.07 -9.32 -8.41
N VAL A 50 -21.85 -10.22 -7.45
CA VAL A 50 -21.81 -11.66 -7.67
C VAL A 50 -22.63 -12.38 -6.60
N ASN A 51 -23.23 -13.50 -6.94
CA ASN A 51 -23.96 -14.31 -5.97
C ASN A 51 -23.00 -15.19 -5.17
N CYS A 52 -23.25 -15.29 -3.87
CA CYS A 52 -22.52 -16.20 -3.00
C CYS A 52 -22.74 -17.65 -3.44
N LYS A 53 -21.67 -18.42 -3.67
CA LYS A 53 -21.73 -19.88 -3.93
C LYS A 53 -22.37 -20.69 -2.79
N GLY A 54 -22.56 -20.06 -1.64
CA GLY A 54 -22.96 -20.72 -0.40
C GLY A 54 -24.41 -20.53 0.02
N CYS A 55 -24.97 -19.34 -0.24
CA CYS A 55 -26.31 -18.93 0.17
C CYS A 55 -27.06 -18.11 -0.89
N ASP A 56 -26.51 -18.00 -2.11
CA ASP A 56 -27.05 -17.29 -3.27
C ASP A 56 -27.39 -15.81 -3.07
N ARG A 57 -27.04 -15.23 -1.92
CA ARG A 57 -27.20 -13.80 -1.68
C ARG A 57 -26.23 -12.99 -2.55
N PRO A 58 -26.66 -11.83 -3.06
CA PRO A 58 -25.78 -10.93 -3.80
C PRO A 58 -24.68 -10.39 -2.86
N ILE A 59 -23.47 -10.30 -3.39
CA ILE A 59 -22.28 -9.74 -2.75
C ILE A 59 -21.70 -8.71 -3.70
N ASP A 60 -21.62 -7.47 -3.22
CA ASP A 60 -20.96 -6.40 -3.95
C ASP A 60 -19.46 -6.44 -3.64
N ILE A 61 -18.66 -6.57 -4.69
CA ILE A 61 -17.20 -6.55 -4.64
C ILE A 61 -16.75 -5.18 -5.10
N CYS A 62 -16.15 -4.41 -4.19
CA CYS A 62 -15.57 -3.10 -4.45
C CYS A 62 -14.33 -2.90 -3.56
N LEU A 63 -13.47 -1.94 -3.94
CA LEU A 63 -12.46 -1.44 -3.02
C LEU A 63 -13.16 -0.59 -1.96
N GLU A 64 -12.84 -0.85 -0.71
CA GLU A 64 -13.22 0.02 0.39
C GLU A 64 -12.35 1.29 0.36
N ASP A 65 -12.97 2.46 0.52
CA ASP A 65 -12.27 3.72 0.77
C ASP A 65 -11.74 3.72 2.22
N ALA A 66 -10.69 2.94 2.46
CA ALA A 66 -9.96 2.99 3.71
C ALA A 66 -9.01 4.20 3.71
N PRO A 67 -8.92 4.98 4.81
CA PRO A 67 -8.00 6.11 4.88
C PRO A 67 -6.56 5.62 4.64
N VAL A 68 -5.92 6.16 3.60
CA VAL A 68 -4.54 5.81 3.24
C VAL A 68 -3.65 6.10 4.45
N ARG A 69 -2.97 5.07 4.99
CA ARG A 69 -1.89 5.30 5.94
C ARG A 69 -0.82 6.11 5.23
N GLN A 70 -0.74 7.40 5.57
CA GLN A 70 0.22 8.31 4.96
C GLN A 70 1.61 8.03 5.53
N TYR A 71 2.45 7.39 4.74
CA TYR A 71 3.87 7.21 5.07
C TYR A 71 4.65 8.42 4.52
N ASN A 72 5.00 9.35 5.40
CA ASN A 72 5.82 10.50 5.02
C ASN A 72 7.31 10.10 5.02
N LEU A 73 7.99 10.30 3.90
CA LEU A 73 9.44 10.18 3.84
C LEU A 73 10.07 11.40 4.52
N LEU A 74 10.76 11.18 5.63
CA LEU A 74 11.58 12.21 6.27
C LEU A 74 13.00 12.10 5.74
N ALA A 75 13.35 12.95 4.78
CA ALA A 75 14.74 13.13 4.36
C ALA A 75 15.40 14.20 5.25
N ARG A 76 16.58 13.89 5.79
CA ARG A 76 17.43 14.84 6.51
C ARG A 76 18.82 14.82 5.87
N VAL A 77 19.49 15.96 5.90
CA VAL A 77 20.91 16.02 5.52
C VAL A 77 21.69 15.22 6.56
N ASP A 78 22.48 14.27 6.09
CA ASP A 78 23.42 13.55 6.95
C ASP A 78 24.63 14.46 7.23
N CYS A 79 24.69 14.98 8.45
CA CYS A 79 25.78 15.83 8.90
C CYS A 79 26.89 15.04 9.63
N SER A 80 26.83 13.69 9.69
CA SER A 80 27.80 12.90 10.46
C SER A 80 29.25 13.05 9.98
N ASN A 81 29.43 13.35 8.69
CA ASN A 81 30.72 13.52 8.05
C ASN A 81 30.96 14.97 7.59
N GLN A 82 30.14 15.92 8.06
CA GLN A 82 30.44 17.32 7.81
C GLN A 82 31.57 17.75 8.73
N PRO A 83 32.58 18.48 8.22
CA PRO A 83 33.55 19.14 9.09
C PRO A 83 32.77 20.03 10.05
N ALA A 84 33.18 20.07 11.32
CA ALA A 84 32.72 21.12 12.22
C ALA A 84 32.89 22.46 11.48
N GLY A 85 31.84 23.28 11.48
CA GLY A 85 31.86 24.57 10.80
C GLY A 85 32.90 25.52 11.39
N MET A 86 32.73 26.82 11.18
CA MET A 86 33.62 27.88 11.68
C MET A 86 33.64 28.03 13.22
N ASP A 87 33.77 26.96 14.00
CA ASP A 87 34.12 27.07 15.42
C ASP A 87 35.49 27.75 15.60
N SER A 88 36.36 27.67 14.58
CA SER A 88 37.65 28.36 14.55
C SER A 88 37.58 29.88 14.32
N TRP A 89 36.43 30.45 13.94
CA TRP A 89 36.29 31.91 13.80
C TRP A 89 36.30 32.64 15.14
N TYR A 90 35.92 31.95 16.22
CA TYR A 90 35.98 32.50 17.57
C TYR A 90 37.36 32.37 18.22
N ASP A 91 38.25 31.52 17.66
CA ASP A 91 39.59 31.29 18.19
C ASP A 91 40.65 32.28 17.66
N TRP A 92 40.31 33.13 16.69
CA TRP A 92 41.31 33.93 15.94
C TRP A 92 41.00 35.43 15.81
N GLY A 93 40.28 36.03 16.77
CA GLY A 93 39.89 37.45 16.64
C GLY A 93 39.44 38.19 17.88
N GLY A 94 39.92 37.82 19.08
CA GLY A 94 39.49 38.44 20.33
C GLY A 94 40.55 39.13 21.18
N ASP A 95 41.84 39.15 20.78
CA ASP A 95 42.88 39.87 21.50
C ASP A 95 43.33 41.09 20.69
N THR A 96 42.95 42.29 21.13
CA THR A 96 43.91 43.28 21.64
C THR A 96 43.22 44.59 22.05
N ASN A 97 43.37 44.84 23.35
CA ASN A 97 43.48 46.13 24.05
C ASN A 97 42.24 46.85 24.63
N PRO A 98 42.44 47.56 25.78
CA PRO A 98 41.45 48.06 26.73
C PRO A 98 40.89 49.45 26.41
#